data_AF-A0A379M441-F1
#
_entry.id   AF-A0A379M441-F1
#
_cell.length_a   1.000
_cell.length_b   1.000
_cell.length_c   1.000
_cell.angle_alpha   90.00
_cell.angle_beta   90.00
_cell.angle_gamma   90.00
#
_symmetry.space_group_name_H-M   'P 1'
#
loop_
_entity.id
_entity.type
_entity.pdbx_description
1 polymer ?
#
loop_
_entity_poly.entity_id
_entity_poly.type
_entity_poly.pdbx_seq_one_letter_code
_entity_poly.pdbx_strand_id
1 'polypeptide(L)'
;MTFGGARLVTWLIQIDTRGFGDISTGGVHLHHYLWGILLLAGVAIYGMVDRSPKTRTWMGLALGVALALIVDEAALLITLEDVYWQTEGWPSVALAISLIGIGGTGLVLTRSGADADDR
;
A
#
# COMPACT_ATOMS: atom_id res chain seq x y z
N MET A 1 -6.44 -1.05 10.36
CA MET A 1 -7.02 0.32 10.36
C MET A 1 -6.71 1.03 9.04
N THR A 2 -5.44 1.28 8.69
CA THR A 2 -5.04 1.92 7.42
C THR A 2 -5.47 1.14 6.17
N PHE A 3 -5.27 -0.18 6.14
CA PHE A 3 -5.75 -1.02 5.03
C PHE A 3 -7.28 -1.01 4.87
N GLY A 4 -8.00 -1.11 5.99
CA GLY A 4 -9.47 -1.01 5.99
C GLY A 4 -9.96 0.37 5.55
N GLY A 5 -9.26 1.43 5.95
CA GLY A 5 -9.53 2.80 5.49
C GLY A 5 -9.22 2.99 4.00
N ALA A 6 -8.11 2.43 3.50
CA ALA A 6 -7.80 2.43 2.08
C ALA A 6 -8.87 1.66 1.28
N ARG A 7 -9.31 0.49 1.76
CA ARG A 7 -10.39 -0.30 1.17
C ARG A 7 -11.74 0.41 1.20
N LEU A 8 -12.05 1.15 2.27
CA LEU A 8 -13.24 1.97 2.36
C LEU A 8 -13.18 3.14 1.36
N VAL A 9 -12.01 3.78 1.24
CA VAL A 9 -11.79 4.86 0.27
C VAL A 9 -11.88 4.33 -1.17
N THR A 10 -11.26 3.21 -1.52
CA THR A 10 -11.41 2.61 -2.85
C THR A 10 -12.84 2.15 -3.11
N TRP A 11 -13.53 1.57 -2.12
CA TRP A 11 -14.95 1.22 -2.25
C TRP A 11 -15.85 2.44 -2.46
N LEU A 12 -15.59 3.55 -1.76
CA LEU A 12 -16.31 4.82 -1.94
C LEU A 12 -15.99 5.47 -3.31
N ILE A 13 -14.75 5.39 -3.78
CA ILE A 13 -14.34 5.83 -5.13
C ILE A 13 -14.99 4.94 -6.22
N GLN A 14 -15.21 3.66 -5.95
CA GLN A 14 -15.90 2.74 -6.87
C GLN A 14 -17.40 3.05 -7.00
N ILE A 15 -18.02 3.60 -5.94
CA ILE A 15 -19.46 3.92 -5.88
C ILE A 15 -19.80 5.28 -6.54
N ASP A 16 -18.82 6.17 -6.68
CA ASP A 16 -18.98 7.48 -7.30
C ASP A 16 -17.95 7.70 -8.42
N THR A 17 -18.36 7.37 -9.65
CA THR A 17 -17.93 7.99 -10.91
C THR A 17 -16.41 8.17 -11.22
N ARG A 18 -15.92 7.40 -12.21
CA ARG A 18 -14.82 7.70 -13.17
C ARG A 18 -14.15 9.10 -13.06
N GLY A 19 -13.19 9.33 -12.17
CA GLY A 19 -12.49 10.63 -12.18
C GLY A 19 -11.43 10.94 -11.14
N PHE A 20 -11.30 10.19 -10.05
CA PHE A 20 -10.25 10.45 -9.05
C PHE A 20 -9.32 9.24 -8.93
N GLY A 21 -8.24 9.25 -9.71
CA GLY A 21 -7.16 8.27 -9.64
C GLY A 21 -6.79 7.66 -11.00
N ASP A 22 -7.78 7.44 -11.86
CA ASP A 22 -7.61 6.95 -13.23
C ASP A 22 -7.40 8.13 -14.18
N ILE A 23 -6.14 8.45 -14.48
CA ILE A 23 -5.81 9.43 -15.51
C ILE A 23 -5.73 8.68 -16.82
N SER A 24 -6.71 8.92 -17.69
CA SER A 24 -6.67 8.48 -19.08
C SER A 24 -6.13 9.63 -19.95
N THR A 25 -5.03 9.38 -20.65
CA THR A 25 -4.50 10.29 -21.68
C THR A 25 -4.10 9.47 -22.90
N GLY A 26 -4.68 9.80 -24.06
CA GLY A 26 -4.31 9.16 -25.33
C GLY A 26 -4.58 7.65 -25.42
N GLY A 27 -5.51 7.10 -24.62
CA GLY A 27 -5.82 5.66 -24.60
C GLY A 27 -5.02 4.84 -23.59
N VAL A 28 -4.19 5.48 -22.75
CA VAL A 28 -3.44 4.82 -21.67
C VAL A 28 -4.09 5.15 -20.32
N HIS A 29 -4.43 4.11 -19.55
CA HIS A 29 -5.03 4.22 -18.21
C HIS A 29 -3.94 4.10 -17.13
N LEU A 30 -3.68 5.21 -16.45
CA LEU A 30 -2.78 5.25 -15.31
C LEU A 30 -3.54 4.80 -14.06
N HIS A 31 -3.23 3.59 -13.60
CA HIS A 31 -3.80 3.01 -12.40
C HIS A 31 -3.19 3.63 -11.14
N HIS A 32 -3.94 3.63 -10.03
CA HIS A 32 -3.53 4.28 -8.79
C HIS A 32 -2.32 3.64 -8.11
N TYR A 33 -1.91 2.44 -8.51
CA TYR A 33 -0.65 1.85 -8.03
C TYR A 33 0.57 2.74 -8.34
N LEU A 34 0.51 3.56 -9.40
CA LEU A 34 1.57 4.52 -9.73
C LEU A 34 1.74 5.57 -8.63
N TRP A 35 0.64 6.06 -8.05
CA TRP A 35 0.69 6.97 -6.91
C TRP A 35 1.32 6.30 -5.69
N GLY A 36 1.04 5.01 -5.50
CA GLY A 36 1.70 4.18 -4.51
C GLY A 36 3.21 4.13 -4.71
N ILE A 37 3.69 3.89 -5.93
CA ILE A 37 5.13 3.88 -6.27
C ILE A 37 5.77 5.24 -6.02
N LEU A 38 5.14 6.33 -6.47
CA LEU A 38 5.65 7.70 -6.27
C LEU A 38 5.75 8.06 -4.79
N LEU A 39 4.73 7.70 -4.00
CA LEU A 39 4.74 7.91 -2.56
C LEU A 39 5.82 7.05 -1.88
N LEU A 40 6.01 5.80 -2.31
CA LEU A 40 7.05 4.90 -1.80
C LEU A 40 8.46 5.49 -2.05
N ALA A 41 8.71 5.97 -3.27
CA ALA A 41 9.97 6.62 -3.64
C ALA A 41 10.19 7.90 -2.80
N GLY A 42 9.14 8.70 -2.60
CA GLY A 42 9.19 9.90 -1.76
C GLY A 42 9.55 9.57 -0.31
N VAL A 43 8.94 8.55 0.29
CA VAL A 43 9.26 8.09 1.64
C VAL A 43 10.70 7.60 1.74
N ALA A 44 11.18 6.82 0.76
CA ALA A 44 12.55 6.31 0.73
C ALA A 44 13.58 7.45 0.68
N ILE A 45 13.39 8.41 -0.22
CA ILE A 45 14.27 9.58 -0.36
C ILE A 45 14.22 10.44 0.90
N TYR A 46 13.03 10.75 1.41
CA TYR A 46 12.88 11.61 2.57
C TYR A 46 13.46 10.99 3.86
N GLY A 47 13.38 9.66 4.00
CA GLY A 47 14.00 8.93 5.11
C GLY A 47 15.54 8.97 5.12
N MET A 48 16.17 9.38 4.02
CA MET A 48 17.60 9.68 3.99
C MET A 48 17.93 11.06 4.56
N VAL A 49 16.97 11.98 4.55
CA VAL A 49 17.14 13.38 4.96
C VAL A 49 16.81 13.59 6.43
N ASP A 50 15.67 13.08 6.90
CA ASP A 50 15.21 13.28 8.29
C ASP A 50 14.86 11.93 8.95
N ARG A 51 15.47 11.71 10.11
CA ARG A 51 15.31 10.48 10.92
C ARG A 51 14.73 10.75 12.31
N SER A 52 14.18 11.94 12.54
CA SER A 52 13.55 12.28 13.81
C SER A 52 12.40 11.32 14.14
N PRO A 53 12.11 11.06 15.43
CA PRO A 53 11.04 10.14 15.83
C PRO A 53 9.68 10.50 15.24
N LYS A 54 9.34 11.81 15.21
CA LYS A 54 8.10 12.32 14.62
C LYS A 54 8.02 12.03 13.13
N THR A 55 9.12 12.23 12.40
CA THR A 55 9.20 11.94 10.97
C THR A 55 9.09 10.45 10.69
N ARG A 56 9.70 9.59 11.51
CA ARG A 56 9.53 8.13 11.40
C ARG A 56 8.08 7.69 11.52
N THR A 57 7.31 8.28 12.43
CA THR A 57 5.87 7.98 12.56
C THR A 57 5.11 8.33 11.28
N TRP A 58 5.30 9.54 10.74
CA TRP A 58 4.63 9.98 9.52
C TRP A 58 5.07 9.19 8.29
N MET A 59 6.36 8.88 8.16
CA MET A 59 6.88 8.02 7.10
C MET A 59 6.32 6.61 7.19
N GLY A 60 6.13 6.06 8.38
CA GLY A 60 5.49 4.74 8.57
C GLY A 60 4.04 4.73 8.08
N LEU A 61 3.29 5.81 8.33
CA LEU A 61 1.93 5.96 7.81
C LEU A 61 1.92 6.08 6.28
N ALA A 62 2.78 6.94 5.73
CA ALA A 62 2.91 7.14 4.28
C ALA A 62 3.34 5.85 3.56
N LEU A 63 4.28 5.10 4.14
CA LEU A 63 4.71 3.79 3.67
C LEU A 63 3.53 2.80 3.64
N GLY A 64 2.72 2.76 4.69
CA GLY A 64 1.53 1.92 4.75
C GLY A 64 0.50 2.25 3.68
N VAL A 65 0.28 3.54 3.40
CA VAL A 65 -0.61 4.00 2.32
C VAL A 65 -0.05 3.62 0.94
N ALA A 66 1.25 3.87 0.72
CA ALA A 66 1.92 3.52 -0.53
C ALA A 66 1.80 2.03 -0.86
N LEU A 67 2.07 1.17 0.13
CA LEU A 67 1.94 -0.28 -0.02
C LEU A 67 0.50 -0.71 -0.24
N ALA A 68 -0.48 -0.11 0.44
CA ALA A 68 -1.88 -0.43 0.22
C ALA A 68 -2.33 -0.15 -1.21
N LEU A 69 -1.92 1.01 -1.78
CA LEU A 69 -2.24 1.37 -3.17
C LEU A 69 -1.60 0.41 -4.18
N ILE A 70 -0.38 -0.07 -3.92
CA ILE A 70 0.31 -1.03 -4.80
C ILE A 70 -0.34 -2.41 -4.73
N VAL A 71 -0.62 -2.90 -3.50
CA VAL A 71 -1.11 -4.26 -3.29
C VAL A 71 -2.56 -4.42 -3.74
N ASP A 72 -3.36 -3.35 -3.69
CA ASP A 72 -4.74 -3.35 -4.19
C ASP A 72 -4.81 -3.80 -5.67
N GLU A 73 -3.79 -3.45 -6.46
CA GLU A 73 -3.65 -3.80 -7.88
C GLU A 73 -2.62 -4.91 -8.14
N ALA A 74 -2.21 -5.66 -7.11
CA ALA A 74 -1.20 -6.70 -7.26
C ALA A 74 -1.58 -7.78 -8.27
N ALA A 75 -2.88 -8.06 -8.43
CA ALA A 75 -3.37 -8.97 -9.46
C ALA A 75 -3.04 -8.42 -10.86
N LEU A 76 -3.37 -7.16 -11.17
CA LEU A 76 -3.02 -6.54 -12.46
C LEU A 76 -1.51 -6.52 -12.71
N LEU A 77 -0.69 -6.31 -11.68
CA LEU A 77 0.77 -6.36 -11.78
C LEU A 77 1.32 -7.77 -12.06
N ILE A 78 0.61 -8.83 -11.63
CA ILE A 78 1.05 -10.23 -11.76
C ILE A 78 0.50 -10.86 -13.04
N THR A 79 -0.76 -10.65 -13.39
CA THR A 79 -1.41 -11.28 -14.53
C THR A 79 -1.43 -10.43 -15.80
N LEU A 80 -1.13 -9.11 -15.74
CA LEU A 80 -1.08 -8.17 -16.88
C LEU A 80 -2.34 -8.14 -17.78
N GLU A 81 -3.41 -8.84 -17.41
CA GLU A 81 -4.68 -8.91 -18.14
C GLU A 81 -5.81 -8.31 -17.30
N ASP A 82 -6.50 -7.33 -17.89
CA ASP A 82 -7.58 -6.55 -17.29
C ASP A 82 -8.90 -7.33 -17.33
N VAL A 83 -9.00 -8.36 -16.48
CA VAL A 83 -10.18 -9.24 -16.38
C VAL A 83 -10.75 -9.23 -14.96
N TYR A 84 -10.94 -8.02 -14.42
CA TYR A 84 -11.47 -7.80 -13.07
C TYR A 84 -12.88 -8.38 -12.83
N TRP A 85 -13.67 -8.60 -13.87
CA TRP A 85 -15.12 -8.84 -13.73
C TRP A 85 -15.56 -10.29 -13.45
N GLN A 86 -14.65 -11.26 -13.28
CA GLN A 86 -15.07 -12.63 -12.95
C GLN A 86 -14.22 -13.19 -11.81
N THR A 87 -14.76 -13.17 -10.59
CA THR A 87 -14.41 -14.06 -9.46
C THR A 87 -13.01 -14.01 -8.81
N GLU A 88 -12.04 -13.24 -9.30
CA GLU A 88 -10.63 -13.32 -8.83
C GLU A 88 -10.10 -12.13 -8.00
N GLY A 89 -10.93 -11.47 -7.17
CA GLY A 89 -10.46 -10.43 -6.22
C GLY A 89 -9.77 -10.96 -4.96
N TRP A 90 -9.86 -12.27 -4.71
CA TRP A 90 -9.31 -12.94 -3.53
C TRP A 90 -7.78 -12.97 -3.42
N PRO A 91 -7.01 -13.18 -4.50
CA PRO A 91 -5.55 -13.19 -4.45
C PRO A 91 -4.95 -11.88 -3.93
N SER A 92 -5.46 -10.72 -4.35
CA SER A 92 -4.99 -9.40 -3.89
C SER A 92 -5.26 -9.21 -2.39
N VAL A 93 -6.45 -9.65 -1.92
CA VAL A 93 -6.82 -9.61 -0.50
C VAL A 93 -5.93 -10.55 0.31
N ALA A 94 -5.71 -11.77 -0.17
CA ALA A 94 -4.84 -12.75 0.47
C ALA A 94 -3.41 -12.21 0.59
N LEU A 95 -2.87 -11.64 -0.50
CA LEU A 95 -1.53 -11.03 -0.51
C LEU A 95 -1.43 -9.87 0.48
N ALA A 96 -2.42 -8.98 0.52
CA ALA A 96 -2.45 -7.87 1.48
C ALA A 96 -2.44 -8.35 2.93
N ILE A 97 -3.29 -9.32 3.26
CA ILE A 97 -3.38 -9.90 4.61
C ILE A 97 -2.05 -10.58 4.98
N SER A 98 -1.46 -11.34 4.06
CA SER A 98 -0.17 -11.99 4.27
C SER A 98 0.95 -10.98 4.51
N LEU A 99 1.06 -9.92 3.71
CA LEU A 99 2.07 -8.87 3.89
C LEU A 99 1.91 -8.13 5.22
N ILE A 100 0.68 -7.77 5.59
CA ILE A 100 0.38 -7.11 6.87
C ILE A 100 0.73 -8.03 8.04
N GLY A 101 0.31 -9.30 7.98
CA GLY A 101 0.54 -10.28 9.03
C GLY A 101 2.02 -10.59 9.24
N ILE A 102 2.76 -10.87 8.16
CA ILE A 102 4.19 -11.19 8.22
C ILE A 102 4.99 -9.96 8.65
N GLY A 103 4.74 -8.80 8.05
CA GLY A 103 5.44 -7.56 8.39
C GLY A 103 5.20 -7.13 9.84
N GLY A 104 3.94 -7.18 10.30
CA GLY A 104 3.58 -6.87 11.68
C GLY A 104 4.24 -7.84 12.68
N THR A 105 4.23 -9.14 12.38
CA THR A 105 4.88 -10.15 13.22
C THR A 105 6.39 -9.95 13.27
N GLY A 106 7.04 -9.71 12.12
CA GLY A 106 8.47 -9.41 12.06
C GLY A 106 8.86 -8.18 12.90
N LEU A 107 8.08 -7.10 12.78
CA LEU A 107 8.29 -5.89 13.59
C LEU A 107 8.18 -6.16 15.09
N VAL A 108 7.17 -6.92 15.53
CA VAL A 108 7.02 -7.32 16.94
C VAL A 108 8.23 -8.14 17.41
N LEU A 109 8.67 -9.12 16.62
CA LEU A 109 9.82 -9.96 16.97
C LEU A 109 11.12 -9.15 17.09
N THR A 110 11.36 -8.20 16.16
CA THR A 110 12.55 -7.34 16.22
C THR A 110 12.53 -6.36 17.40
N ARG A 111 11.35 -5.87 17.80
CA ARG A 111 11.20 -5.03 18.99
C ARG A 111 11.45 -5.82 20.27
N SER A 112 10.89 -7.02 20.37
CA SER A 112 11.05 -7.90 21.54
C SER A 112 12.51 -8.31 21.78
N GLY A 113 13.30 -8.44 20.71
CA GLY A 113 14.74 -8.68 20.81
C GLY A 113 15.52 -7.48 21.36
N ALA A 114 15.14 -6.25 20.99
CA ALA A 114 15.77 -5.03 21.51
C ALA A 114 15.48 -4.81 22.99
N ASP A 115 14.26 -5.10 23.47
CA ASP A 115 13.88 -4.96 24.89
C ASP A 115 14.53 -6.03 25.81
N ALA A 116 15.06 -7.11 25.23
CA ALA A 116 15.70 -8.21 25.96
C ALA A 116 17.21 -8.00 26.20
N ASP A 117 17.87 -7.15 25.40
CA ASP A 117 19.30 -6.84 25.50
C ASP A 117 19.59 -5.71 26.52
N ASP A 118 18.56 -4.94 26.88
CA ASP A 118 18.62 -3.77 27.79
C ASP A 118 18.34 -4.11 29.29
N ARG A 119 18.32 -5.40 29.67
CA ARG A 119 18.14 -5.87 31.06
C ARG A 119 19.32 -6.71 31.55
#